data_AF-A0A920PVY6-F1
#
_entry.id   AF-A0A920PVY6-F1
#
_cell.length_a   1.000
_cell.length_b   1.000
_cell.length_c   1.000
_cell.angle_alpha   90.00
_cell.angle_beta   90.00
_cell.angle_gamma   90.00
#
_symmetry.space_group_name_H-M   'P 1'
#
loop_
_entity.id
_entity.type
_entity.pdbx_description
1 polymer ?
#
loop_
_entity_poly.entity_id
_entity_poly.type
_entity_poly.pdbx_seq_one_letter_code
_entity_poly.pdbx_strand_id
1 'polypeptide(L)' 'MAKDLVCGKEIDEDQARAQASQTSHGASEVDPTQGTRIFHDGQWLYFCGLDCRGKFLASPEAYLT' A
#
# COMPACT_ATOMS: atom_id res chain seq x y z
N MET A 1 -6.17 -11.36 -2.18
CA MET A 1 -5.51 -10.80 -3.38
C MET A 1 -5.95 -9.36 -3.42
N ALA A 2 -5.15 -8.46 -2.87
CA ALA A 2 -5.48 -7.04 -2.95
C ALA A 2 -5.19 -6.57 -4.36
N LYS A 3 -5.89 -5.52 -4.78
CA LYS A 3 -5.67 -4.90 -6.08
C LYS A 3 -5.35 -3.45 -5.86
N ASP A 4 -4.37 -2.96 -6.61
CA ASP A 4 -4.06 -1.54 -6.66
C ASP A 4 -5.27 -0.76 -7.22
N LEU A 5 -5.79 0.21 -6.47
CA LEU A 5 -6.93 1.03 -6.90
C LEU A 5 -6.60 2.00 -8.04
N VAL A 6 -5.33 2.35 -8.22
CA VAL A 6 -4.87 3.33 -9.21
C VAL A 6 -4.54 2.67 -10.54
N CYS A 7 -3.76 1.59 -10.52
CA CYS A 7 -3.30 0.92 -11.74
C CYS A 7 -3.94 -0.45 -11.99
N GLY A 8 -4.69 -0.99 -11.03
CA GLY A 8 -5.36 -2.27 -11.16
C GLY A 8 -4.42 -3.49 -11.13
N LYS A 9 -3.16 -3.33 -10.74
CA LYS A 9 -2.26 -4.47 -10.56
C LYS A 9 -2.68 -5.32 -9.37
N GLU A 10 -2.54 -6.63 -9.51
CA GLU A 10 -2.67 -7.55 -8.39
C GLU A 10 -1.49 -7.33 -7.43
N ILE A 11 -1.82 -7.27 -6.15
CA ILE A 11 -0.88 -7.10 -5.05
C ILE A 11 -1.03 -8.31 -4.15
N ASP A 12 0.12 -8.89 -3.84
CA ASP A 12 0.21 -9.91 -2.82
C ASP A 12 0.08 -9.24 -1.43
N GLU A 13 -1.04 -9.51 -0.75
CA GLU A 13 -1.33 -8.93 0.56
C GLU A 13 -0.38 -9.41 1.64
N ASP A 14 0.16 -10.63 1.51
CA ASP A 14 1.10 -11.16 2.48
C ASP A 14 2.40 -10.36 2.40
N GLN A 15 2.93 -10.17 1.19
CA GLN A 15 4.13 -9.37 0.93
C GLN A 15 3.95 -7.90 1.33
N ALA A 16 2.78 -7.29 1.05
CA ALA A 16 2.51 -5.91 1.44
C ALA A 16 2.34 -5.72 2.96
N ARG A 17 2.09 -6.80 3.71
CA ARG A 17 2.01 -6.81 5.19
C ARG A 17 3.31 -7.31 5.82
N ALA A 18 4.16 -8.00 5.06
CA ALA A 18 5.39 -8.58 5.53
C ALA A 18 6.37 -7.51 6.01
N GLN A 19 7.01 -7.79 7.14
CA GLN A 19 8.06 -6.95 7.68
C GLN A 19 9.32 -7.21 6.84
N ALA A 20 9.74 -6.20 6.08
CA ALA A 20 10.96 -6.29 5.28
C ALA A 20 12.21 -6.06 6.12
N SER A 21 12.11 -5.22 7.15
CA SER A 21 13.22 -4.90 8.05
C SER A 21 12.71 -4.42 9.41
N GLN A 22 13.61 -4.26 10.36
CA GLN A 22 13.33 -3.69 11.67
C GLN A 22 14.37 -2.62 11.97
N THR A 23 13.90 -1.42 12.34
CA THR A 23 14.78 -0.33 12.79
C THR A 23 15.50 -0.71 14.08
N SER A 24 16.61 -0.03 14.39
CA SER A 24 17.39 -0.27 15.61
C SER A 24 16.60 -0.12 16.92
N HIS A 25 15.43 0.52 16.89
CA HIS A 25 14.55 0.73 18.05
C HIS A 25 13.31 -0.18 18.00
N GLY A 26 13.32 -1.19 17.13
CA GLY A 26 12.30 -2.24 17.10
C GLY A 26 11.08 -1.97 16.22
N ALA A 27 11.00 -0.81 15.56
CA ALA A 27 9.89 -0.52 14.63
C ALA A 27 10.05 -1.32 13.33
N SER A 28 8.98 -1.98 12.89
CA SER A 28 8.96 -2.74 11.65
C SER A 28 8.90 -1.83 10.43
N GLU A 29 9.80 -2.05 9.49
CA GLU A 29 9.80 -1.48 8.16
C GLU A 29 9.16 -2.45 7.17
N VAL A 30 8.33 -1.89 6.30
CA VAL A 30 7.78 -2.58 5.13
C VAL A 30 8.52 -2.07 3.90
N ASP A 31 8.76 -2.95 2.92
CA ASP A 31 9.41 -2.55 1.68
C ASP A 31 8.37 -1.89 0.76
N PRO A 32 8.51 -0.60 0.42
CA PRO A 32 7.53 0.10 -0.40
C PRO A 32 7.49 -0.35 -1.86
N THR A 33 8.48 -1.13 -2.33
CA THR A 33 8.51 -1.73 -3.68
C THR A 33 7.77 -3.06 -3.74
N GLN A 34 7.62 -3.76 -2.61
CA GLN A 34 6.83 -4.99 -2.50
C GLN A 34 5.32 -4.74 -2.28
N GLY A 35 4.95 -3.47 -2.10
CA GLY A 35 3.58 -3.02 -1.91
C GLY A 35 3.46 -2.09 -0.71
N THR A 36 2.65 -1.05 -0.83
CA THR A 36 2.32 -0.14 0.26
C THR A 36 0.83 -0.22 0.55
N ARG A 37 0.43 0.16 1.75
CA ARG A 37 -0.97 0.27 2.13
C ARG A 37 -1.25 1.54 2.90
N ILE A 38 -2.48 2.01 2.85
CA ILE A 38 -2.98 3.08 3.71
C ILE A 38 -4.28 2.64 4.36
N PHE A 39 -4.57 3.19 5.53
CA PHE A 39 -5.87 3.02 6.14
C PHE A 39 -6.75 4.21 5.75
N HIS A 40 -7.88 3.95 5.10
CA HIS A 40 -8.83 4.96 4.66
C HIS A 40 -10.25 4.43 4.83
N ASP A 41 -11.15 5.25 5.37
CA ASP A 41 -12.57 4.92 5.60
C ASP A 41 -12.82 3.57 6.32
N GLY A 42 -11.98 3.23 7.30
CA GLY A 42 -12.13 1.97 8.04
C GLY A 42 -11.56 0.73 7.32
N GLN A 43 -11.00 0.89 6.12
CA GLN A 43 -10.46 -0.22 5.31
C GLN A 43 -8.98 0.00 4.97
N TRP A 44 -8.26 -1.11 4.79
CA TRP A 44 -6.90 -1.08 4.27
C TRP A 44 -6.92 -1.11 2.75
N LEU A 45 -6.40 -0.04 2.14
CA LEU A 45 -6.21 0.05 0.69
C LEU A 45 -4.77 -0.28 0.36
N TYR A 46 -4.54 -1.04 -0.71
CA TYR A 46 -3.23 -1.51 -1.13
C TYR A 46 -2.82 -0.88 -2.45
N PHE A 47 -1.53 -0.62 -2.60
CA PHE A 47 -0.92 -0.05 -3.80
C PHE A 47 0.39 -0.77 -4.11
N CYS A 48 0.70 -0.96 -5.38
CA CYS A 48 1.86 -1.70 -5.82
C CYS A 48 3.17 -0.93 -5.57
N GLY A 49 3.09 0.35 -5.19
CA GLY A 49 4.23 1.15 -4.80
C GLY A 49 3.86 2.60 -4.44
N LEU A 50 4.89 3.39 -4.13
CA LEU A 50 4.74 4.79 -3.70
C LEU A 50 4.13 5.70 -4.78
N ASP A 51 4.36 5.42 -6.07
CA ASP A 51 3.79 6.20 -7.16
C ASP A 51 2.25 6.10 -7.19
N CYS A 52 1.72 4.88 -7.15
CA CYS A 52 0.28 4.64 -7.11
C CYS A 52 -0.34 5.18 -5.81
N ARG A 53 0.31 4.98 -4.67
CA ARG A 53 -0.12 5.62 -3.42
C ARG A 53 -0.13 7.14 -3.52
N GLY A 54 0.88 7.75 -4.14
CA GLY A 54 0.96 9.20 -4.33
C GLY A 54 -0.18 9.75 -5.20
N LYS A 55 -0.49 9.06 -6.30
CA LYS A 55 -1.64 9.37 -7.16
C LYS A 55 -2.97 9.26 -6.41
N PHE A 56 -3.12 8.21 -5.61
CA PHE A 56 -4.29 8.05 -4.76
C PHE A 56 -4.40 9.19 -3.73
N LEU A 57 -3.31 9.56 -3.07
CA LEU A 57 -3.31 10.67 -2.11
C LEU A 57 -3.60 12.03 -2.76
N ALA A 58 -3.22 12.21 -4.02
CA ALA A 58 -3.52 13.42 -4.77
C ALA A 58 -5.02 13.53 -5.12
N SER A 59 -5.66 12.41 -5.47
CA SER A 59 -7.07 12.39 -5.90
C SER A 59 -7.80 11.11 -5.44
N PRO A 60 -8.07 10.93 -4.14
CA PRO A 60 -8.63 9.68 -3.62
C PRO A 60 -10.06 9.42 -4.12
N GLU A 61 -10.87 10.47 -4.23
CA GLU A 61 -12.27 10.40 -4.70
C GLU A 61 -12.41 9.83 -6.12
N ALA A 62 -11.37 9.99 -6.95
CA ALA A 62 -11.36 9.45 -8.31
C ALA A 62 -11.12 7.93 -8.37
N TYR A 63 -10.63 7.33 -7.28
CA TYR A 63 -10.28 5.90 -7.20
C TYR A 63 -11.16 5.13 -6.20
N LEU A 64 -11.89 5.81 -5.33
CA LEU A 64 -12.82 5.24 -4.34
C LEU A 64 -14.24 5.00 -4.90
N THR A 65 -14.39 4.93 -6.22
CA THR A 65 -15.68 4.79 -6.90
C THR A 65 -16.25 3.37 -6.79
#